data_AF-A0A970LJS8-F1
#
_entry.id   AF-A0A970LJS8-F1
#
_cell.length_a   1.000
_cell.length_b   1.000
_cell.length_c   1.000
_cell.angle_alpha   90.00
_cell.angle_beta   90.00
_cell.angle_gamma   90.00
#
_symmetry.space_group_name_H-M   'P 1'
#
loop_
_entity.id
_entity.type
_entity.pdbx_description
1 polymer ?
#
loop_
_entity_poly.entity_id
_entity_poly.type
_entity_poly.pdbx_seq_one_letter_code
_entity_poly.pdbx_strand_id
1 'polypeptide(L)'
;MRFAKWIFSLILVFVLVSCEKSATYKVLFETNSDLILSTVEVENNKKLEEPNQLVKEGYEFLGWYTDIDFSSKWDFEKNAVKSNLVLYAKWEKLTFEVSFDVDGGSTVEPKTIGYDEFISKPKNPTKEGYSFDGWFKDEEYQEEWDFLADSIRAKTIIYAKWIEREFVVSFNTLDGKDGEELYLDYNSLIPEPSLPSRTGHVFLGWFKAIDYEEEWDFNNDVVKADTILYAKWDPALFTVSFENVEDYETKTIEYGKLIARPEEPTKANHRFGGWFIDDELKIAWNFEAPILKNMILYAKWTELQGATIYGNRDLEIRLEELENLDFSVGVIAKDDSGEDLTSEIVIDTSGIKAEPGVYEINYSVTDGAGSITKVTSMLTIQEATRKEPYLDTRDFESKESRIANTVVNVDYSYDEIIYTVDVYEGYGQNGRLQVLKNIEGYFEKGKKYVVSLVAQASKKTKIQPYLQKDPVKSPWTNVMANPYFEVDEEPRVIQFVFELEEVFDIYVFSIEFGNAF
;
A
#
# COMPACT_ATOMS: atom_id res chain seq x y z
N MET A 1 78.66 -113.43 -133.36
CA MET A 1 80.13 -113.37 -133.19
C MET A 1 80.42 -113.01 -131.74
N ARG A 2 81.02 -113.95 -130.97
CA ARG A 2 81.88 -113.84 -129.75
C ARG A 2 81.65 -112.65 -128.77
N PHE A 3 81.70 -112.69 -127.43
CA PHE A 3 82.03 -113.56 -126.28
C PHE A 3 81.76 -112.58 -125.07
N ALA A 4 81.13 -112.88 -123.93
CA ALA A 4 81.71 -113.43 -122.69
C ALA A 4 81.04 -112.78 -121.44
N LYS A 5 80.75 -113.64 -120.44
CA LYS A 5 80.72 -113.51 -118.96
C LYS A 5 80.53 -112.11 -118.30
N TRP A 6 79.64 -112.03 -117.29
CA TRP A 6 79.96 -112.08 -115.85
C TRP A 6 78.66 -112.15 -115.02
N ILE A 7 78.67 -112.99 -113.98
CA ILE A 7 77.65 -113.05 -112.92
C ILE A 7 78.01 -111.96 -111.90
N PHE A 8 77.06 -111.10 -111.55
CA PHE A 8 77.13 -110.28 -110.33
C PHE A 8 75.78 -110.31 -109.63
N SER A 9 75.81 -110.83 -108.40
CA SER A 9 74.77 -110.64 -107.38
C SER A 9 74.71 -109.15 -107.01
N LEU A 10 73.54 -108.52 -107.04
CA LEU A 10 73.33 -107.19 -106.48
C LEU A 10 72.17 -107.23 -105.48
N ILE A 11 72.55 -106.91 -104.25
CA ILE A 11 71.80 -106.94 -103.02
C ILE A 11 70.76 -105.82 -103.00
N LEU A 12 69.55 -106.21 -102.59
CA LEU A 12 68.41 -105.38 -102.22
C LEU A 12 68.79 -104.48 -101.02
N VAL A 13 68.82 -103.16 -101.22
CA VAL A 13 68.87 -102.18 -100.13
C VAL A 13 67.52 -101.46 -100.07
N PHE A 14 66.66 -101.95 -99.17
CA PHE A 14 65.47 -101.25 -98.72
C PHE A 14 65.90 -100.06 -97.87
N VAL A 15 65.71 -98.82 -98.36
CA VAL A 15 65.74 -97.63 -97.50
C VAL A 15 64.41 -97.58 -96.76
N LEU A 16 64.38 -98.11 -95.55
CA LEU A 16 63.31 -97.87 -94.59
C LEU A 16 63.42 -96.42 -94.13
N VAL A 17 62.57 -95.54 -94.68
CA VAL A 17 62.22 -94.29 -94.01
C VAL A 17 61.40 -94.68 -92.78
N SER A 18 62.09 -94.76 -91.64
CA SER A 18 61.45 -94.90 -90.34
C SER A 18 60.67 -93.61 -90.06
N CYS A 19 59.35 -93.68 -90.19
CA CYS A 19 58.47 -92.74 -89.53
C CYS A 19 58.45 -93.17 -88.05
N GLU A 20 59.39 -92.69 -87.24
CA GLU A 20 59.29 -92.83 -85.79
C GLU A 20 58.09 -92.01 -85.35
N LYS A 21 57.04 -92.70 -84.90
CA LYS A 21 55.90 -92.08 -84.25
C LYS A 21 56.41 -91.34 -83.01
N SER A 22 56.52 -90.02 -83.09
CA SER A 22 56.93 -89.18 -81.96
C SER A 22 55.99 -89.45 -80.79
N ALA A 23 56.55 -89.64 -79.59
CA ALA A 23 55.74 -89.83 -78.39
C ALA A 23 54.92 -88.57 -78.14
N THR A 24 53.61 -88.72 -77.98
CA THR A 24 52.71 -87.63 -77.57
C THR A 24 52.30 -87.83 -76.12
N TYR A 25 52.11 -86.72 -75.41
CA TYR A 25 51.65 -86.69 -74.03
C TYR A 25 50.34 -85.91 -73.93
N LYS A 26 49.48 -86.35 -73.02
CA LYS A 26 48.20 -85.70 -72.71
C LYS A 26 48.39 -84.64 -71.63
N VAL A 27 47.93 -83.44 -71.93
CA VAL A 27 47.81 -82.35 -70.96
C VAL A 27 46.33 -82.09 -70.68
N LEU A 28 45.95 -82.25 -69.42
CA LEU A 28 44.61 -81.91 -68.93
C LEU A 28 44.67 -80.55 -68.22
N PHE A 29 43.76 -79.65 -68.56
CA PHE A 29 43.59 -78.38 -67.87
C PHE A 29 42.41 -78.47 -66.91
N GLU A 30 42.71 -78.50 -65.62
CA GLU A 30 41.72 -78.44 -64.55
C GLU A 30 41.50 -76.97 -64.16
N THR A 31 40.41 -76.40 -64.66
CA THR A 31 40.11 -74.95 -64.52
C THR A 31 39.64 -74.58 -63.11
N ASN A 32 39.25 -75.57 -62.28
CA ASN A 32 38.60 -75.34 -60.99
C ASN A 32 37.42 -74.35 -61.09
N SER A 33 36.70 -74.43 -62.21
CA SER A 33 35.45 -73.72 -62.51
C SER A 33 34.52 -74.67 -63.27
N ASP A 34 33.30 -74.23 -63.57
CA ASP A 34 32.34 -75.05 -64.35
C ASP A 34 32.78 -75.23 -65.83
N LEU A 35 33.91 -74.64 -66.23
CA LEU A 35 34.46 -74.72 -67.58
C LEU A 35 35.36 -75.95 -67.74
N ILE A 36 34.94 -76.92 -68.55
CA ILE A 36 35.79 -78.06 -68.90
C ILE A 36 36.55 -77.75 -70.19
N LEU A 37 37.88 -77.67 -70.12
CA LEU A 37 38.73 -77.61 -71.31
C LEU A 37 39.00 -79.02 -71.84
N SER A 38 39.02 -79.17 -73.17
CA SER A 38 39.38 -80.45 -73.81
C SER A 38 40.85 -80.78 -73.56
N THR A 39 41.17 -82.07 -73.38
CA THR A 39 42.55 -82.56 -73.27
C THR A 39 43.33 -82.24 -74.55
N VAL A 40 44.55 -81.71 -74.40
CA VAL A 40 45.46 -81.41 -75.52
C VAL A 40 46.53 -82.50 -75.61
N GLU A 41 46.81 -82.99 -76.82
CA GLU A 41 47.95 -83.87 -77.08
C GLU A 41 49.13 -83.07 -77.62
N VAL A 42 50.30 -83.20 -76.99
CA VAL A 42 51.52 -82.45 -77.32
C VAL A 42 52.66 -83.42 -77.57
N GLU A 43 53.44 -83.22 -78.64
CA GLU A 43 54.64 -84.03 -78.91
C GLU A 43 55.71 -83.83 -77.81
N ASN A 44 56.47 -84.88 -77.52
CA ASN A 44 57.56 -84.85 -76.55
C ASN A 44 58.55 -83.70 -76.81
N ASN A 45 58.94 -83.00 -75.74
CA ASN A 45 59.83 -81.84 -75.74
C ASN A 45 59.31 -80.60 -76.49
N LYS A 46 58.03 -80.53 -76.85
CA LYS A 46 57.40 -79.29 -77.34
C LYS A 46 56.87 -78.43 -76.19
N LYS A 47 56.82 -77.12 -76.42
CA LYS A 47 56.11 -76.19 -75.54
C LYS A 47 54.60 -76.36 -75.71
N LEU A 48 53.87 -76.03 -74.67
CA LEU A 48 52.41 -75.94 -74.68
C LEU A 48 52.03 -74.47 -74.91
N GLU A 49 51.02 -74.21 -75.75
CA GLU A 49 50.46 -72.86 -75.85
C GLU A 49 49.52 -72.60 -74.66
N GLU A 50 49.60 -71.41 -74.07
CA GLU A 50 48.70 -71.05 -72.99
C GLU A 50 47.25 -70.96 -73.51
N PRO A 51 46.27 -71.57 -72.81
CA PRO A 51 44.87 -71.40 -73.18
C PRO A 51 44.48 -69.93 -73.20
N ASN A 52 43.55 -69.55 -74.09
CA ASN A 52 42.99 -68.20 -74.12
C ASN A 52 42.52 -67.78 -72.71
N GLN A 53 42.74 -66.51 -72.38
CA GLN A 53 42.51 -65.94 -71.05
C GLN A 53 41.17 -66.39 -70.47
N LEU A 54 41.23 -67.17 -69.40
CA LEU A 54 40.07 -67.65 -68.68
C LEU A 54 39.45 -66.50 -67.89
N VAL A 55 38.12 -66.46 -67.84
CA VAL A 55 37.37 -65.52 -67.00
C VAL A 55 36.55 -66.33 -66.01
N LYS A 56 36.73 -66.05 -64.73
CA LYS A 56 35.90 -66.53 -63.63
C LYS A 56 35.37 -65.31 -62.90
N GLU A 57 34.09 -65.03 -63.03
CA GLU A 57 33.48 -63.83 -62.45
C GLU A 57 33.75 -63.77 -60.94
N GLY A 58 34.26 -62.63 -60.46
CA GLY A 58 34.62 -62.44 -59.06
C GLY A 58 35.98 -63.00 -58.62
N TYR A 59 36.80 -63.49 -59.55
CA TYR A 59 38.13 -64.03 -59.25
C TYR A 59 39.21 -63.49 -60.20
N GLU A 60 40.40 -63.28 -59.67
CA GLU A 60 41.62 -62.99 -60.42
C GLU A 60 42.35 -64.30 -60.79
N PHE A 61 42.77 -64.42 -62.04
CA PHE A 61 43.54 -65.57 -62.53
C PHE A 61 45.03 -65.41 -62.20
N LEU A 62 45.59 -66.30 -61.37
CA LEU A 62 46.99 -66.22 -60.93
C LEU A 62 47.96 -67.12 -61.73
N GLY A 63 47.42 -67.94 -62.64
CA GLY A 63 48.19 -68.81 -63.53
C GLY A 63 47.90 -70.31 -63.34
N TRP A 64 48.66 -71.13 -64.08
CA TRP A 64 48.58 -72.58 -64.08
C TRP A 64 49.66 -73.22 -63.22
N TYR A 65 49.35 -74.33 -62.54
CA TYR A 65 50.24 -75.04 -61.61
C TYR A 65 50.24 -76.54 -61.89
N THR A 66 51.35 -77.24 -61.63
CA THR A 66 51.46 -78.69 -61.89
C THR A 66 50.96 -79.57 -60.75
N ASP A 67 50.52 -78.98 -59.65
CA ASP A 67 50.03 -79.65 -58.45
C ASP A 67 48.79 -78.93 -57.90
N ILE A 68 47.94 -79.70 -57.22
CA ILE A 68 46.68 -79.22 -56.64
C ILE A 68 46.91 -78.26 -55.46
N ASP A 69 48.08 -78.31 -54.82
CA ASP A 69 48.46 -77.42 -53.72
C ASP A 69 49.01 -76.06 -54.22
N PHE A 70 49.07 -75.87 -55.55
CA PHE A 70 49.56 -74.67 -56.22
C PHE A 70 50.98 -74.26 -55.81
N SER A 71 51.85 -75.23 -55.54
CA SER A 71 53.24 -75.01 -55.13
C SER A 71 54.18 -74.79 -56.32
N SER A 72 53.86 -75.36 -57.48
CA SER A 72 54.71 -75.40 -58.67
C SER A 72 54.04 -74.74 -59.87
N LYS A 73 54.33 -73.45 -60.10
CA LYS A 73 53.78 -72.69 -61.23
C LYS A 73 54.36 -73.18 -62.57
N TRP A 74 53.48 -73.45 -63.53
CA TRP A 74 53.86 -73.75 -64.91
C TRP A 74 54.15 -72.47 -65.69
N ASP A 75 55.29 -72.45 -66.39
CA ASP A 75 55.74 -71.35 -67.23
C ASP A 75 55.70 -71.81 -68.70
N PHE A 76 54.69 -71.36 -69.45
CA PHE A 76 54.49 -71.75 -70.86
C PHE A 76 55.66 -71.35 -71.77
N GLU A 77 56.45 -70.35 -71.38
CA GLU A 77 57.62 -69.91 -72.14
C GLU A 77 58.88 -70.73 -71.85
N LYS A 78 58.99 -71.31 -70.65
CA LYS A 78 60.20 -72.05 -70.24
C LYS A 78 60.02 -73.56 -70.20
N ASN A 79 58.82 -74.05 -69.93
CA ASN A 79 58.57 -75.47 -69.74
C ASN A 79 58.21 -76.17 -71.06
N ALA A 80 58.65 -77.43 -71.18
CA ALA A 80 58.32 -78.30 -72.30
C ALA A 80 57.65 -79.57 -71.75
N VAL A 81 56.70 -80.12 -72.50
CA VAL A 81 55.94 -81.31 -72.10
C VAL A 81 56.81 -82.55 -72.29
N LYS A 82 57.06 -83.28 -71.18
CA LYS A 82 57.92 -84.48 -71.14
C LYS A 82 57.22 -85.73 -70.60
N SER A 83 55.99 -85.58 -70.11
CA SER A 83 55.13 -86.65 -69.60
C SER A 83 53.69 -86.17 -69.65
N ASN A 84 52.73 -87.07 -69.44
CA ASN A 84 51.36 -86.64 -69.15
C ASN A 84 51.36 -85.74 -67.90
N LEU A 85 50.60 -84.65 -67.91
CA LEU A 85 50.44 -83.78 -66.75
C LEU A 85 49.04 -83.17 -66.67
N VAL A 86 48.65 -82.78 -65.46
CA VAL A 86 47.46 -81.98 -65.18
C VAL A 86 47.93 -80.58 -64.78
N LEU A 87 47.37 -79.55 -65.40
CA LEU A 87 47.60 -78.16 -65.03
C LEU A 87 46.36 -77.63 -64.30
N TYR A 88 46.54 -77.17 -63.07
CA TYR A 88 45.50 -76.62 -62.21
C TYR A 88 45.51 -75.09 -62.27
N ALA A 89 44.37 -74.49 -62.62
CA ALA A 89 44.19 -73.05 -62.57
C ALA A 89 44.07 -72.56 -61.12
N LYS A 90 44.89 -71.57 -60.74
CA LYS A 90 44.78 -70.87 -59.45
C LYS A 90 43.98 -69.59 -59.61
N TRP A 91 42.99 -69.43 -58.75
CA TRP A 91 42.11 -68.25 -58.70
C TRP A 91 42.19 -67.61 -57.32
N GLU A 92 42.24 -66.29 -57.27
CA GLU A 92 42.13 -65.51 -56.04
C GLU A 92 40.80 -64.75 -56.04
N LYS A 93 40.02 -64.86 -54.96
CA LYS A 93 38.71 -64.22 -54.88
C LYS A 93 38.91 -62.70 -54.77
N LEU A 94 38.24 -61.93 -55.63
CA LEU A 94 38.28 -60.47 -55.55
C LEU A 94 37.69 -60.00 -54.22
N THR A 95 38.24 -58.92 -53.69
CA THR A 95 37.73 -58.25 -52.50
C THR A 95 37.49 -56.78 -52.81
N PHE A 96 36.47 -56.19 -52.20
CA PHE A 96 36.10 -54.81 -52.39
C PHE A 96 35.99 -54.09 -51.07
N GLU A 97 36.39 -52.82 -51.07
CA GLU A 97 36.16 -51.90 -49.97
C GLU A 97 34.69 -51.44 -49.99
N VAL A 98 34.04 -51.56 -48.83
CA VAL A 98 32.73 -51.01 -48.54
C VAL A 98 32.91 -49.89 -47.53
N SER A 99 32.55 -48.68 -47.91
CA SER A 99 32.55 -47.50 -47.04
C SER A 99 31.14 -47.05 -46.71
N PHE A 100 31.00 -46.28 -45.63
CA PHE A 100 29.73 -45.75 -45.19
C PHE A 100 29.77 -44.23 -45.25
N ASP A 101 28.83 -43.63 -45.97
CA ASP A 101 28.59 -42.19 -45.87
C ASP A 101 27.59 -41.95 -44.74
N VAL A 102 28.05 -41.29 -43.69
CA VAL A 102 27.24 -41.03 -42.48
C VAL A 102 26.62 -39.64 -42.46
N ASP A 103 26.85 -38.81 -43.49
CA ASP A 103 26.32 -37.44 -43.62
C ASP A 103 26.43 -36.62 -42.32
N GLY A 104 27.67 -36.49 -41.81
CA GLY A 104 27.95 -35.75 -40.57
C GLY A 104 27.56 -36.47 -39.26
N GLY A 105 27.04 -37.69 -39.34
CA GLY A 105 26.86 -38.57 -38.18
C GLY A 105 28.18 -39.15 -37.63
N SER A 106 28.07 -39.95 -36.58
CA SER A 106 29.22 -40.65 -35.98
C SER A 106 29.88 -41.61 -36.98
N THR A 107 31.21 -41.62 -37.01
CA THR A 107 32.02 -42.43 -37.95
C THR A 107 31.69 -43.92 -37.91
N VAL A 108 31.62 -44.54 -39.10
CA VAL A 108 31.56 -45.99 -39.28
C VAL A 108 32.75 -46.41 -40.15
N GLU A 109 33.60 -47.29 -39.61
CA GLU A 109 34.82 -47.73 -40.30
C GLU A 109 34.51 -48.57 -41.55
N PRO A 110 35.27 -48.39 -42.65
CA PRO A 110 35.11 -49.20 -43.85
C PRO A 110 35.52 -50.66 -43.61
N LYS A 111 34.98 -51.56 -44.44
CA LYS A 111 35.29 -53.00 -44.39
C LYS A 111 35.66 -53.54 -45.77
N THR A 112 36.59 -54.50 -45.81
CA THR A 112 36.90 -55.26 -47.02
C THR A 112 36.10 -56.55 -47.04
N ILE A 113 35.33 -56.78 -48.11
CA ILE A 113 34.40 -57.91 -48.25
C ILE A 113 34.71 -58.68 -49.55
N GLY A 114 34.63 -60.00 -49.53
CA GLY A 114 34.85 -60.83 -50.71
C GLY A 114 33.73 -60.69 -51.75
N TYR A 115 34.04 -60.96 -53.02
CA TYR A 115 33.04 -60.95 -54.09
C TYR A 115 31.85 -61.87 -53.78
N ASP A 116 30.65 -61.34 -53.99
CA ASP A 116 29.36 -61.99 -53.75
C ASP A 116 29.13 -62.42 -52.28
N GLU A 117 29.85 -61.81 -51.34
CA GLU A 117 29.59 -61.95 -49.90
C GLU A 117 28.75 -60.80 -49.35
N PHE A 118 28.13 -61.03 -48.19
CA PHE A 118 27.30 -60.05 -47.49
C PHE A 118 28.10 -59.31 -46.42
N ILE A 119 27.86 -58.00 -46.29
CA ILE A 119 28.42 -57.20 -45.19
C ILE A 119 27.52 -57.28 -43.96
N SER A 120 28.11 -57.38 -42.77
CA SER A 120 27.37 -57.29 -41.51
C SER A 120 26.92 -55.87 -41.21
N LYS A 121 25.64 -55.70 -40.84
CA LYS A 121 25.06 -54.40 -40.43
C LYS A 121 25.92 -53.75 -39.33
N PRO A 122 26.41 -52.52 -39.52
CA PRO A 122 27.14 -51.81 -38.47
C PRO A 122 26.19 -51.36 -37.35
N LYS A 123 26.74 -50.93 -36.21
CA LYS A 123 25.96 -50.17 -35.22
C LYS A 123 25.41 -48.91 -35.90
N ASN A 124 24.14 -48.60 -35.68
CA ASN A 124 23.56 -47.37 -36.23
C ASN A 124 24.39 -46.16 -35.77
N PRO A 125 24.76 -45.25 -36.68
CA PRO A 125 25.43 -44.02 -36.32
C PRO A 125 24.48 -43.10 -35.53
N THR A 126 25.02 -42.06 -34.93
CA THR A 126 24.27 -40.99 -34.25
C THR A 126 24.58 -39.63 -34.86
N LYS A 127 23.56 -38.76 -35.01
CA LYS A 127 23.68 -37.38 -35.48
C LYS A 127 22.82 -36.48 -34.58
N GLU A 128 23.41 -35.45 -33.97
CA GLU A 128 22.67 -34.54 -33.08
C GLU A 128 21.54 -33.83 -33.84
N GLY A 129 20.34 -33.77 -33.26
CA GLY A 129 19.17 -33.17 -33.89
C GLY A 129 18.42 -34.07 -34.89
N TYR A 130 18.92 -35.27 -35.18
CA TYR A 130 18.32 -36.18 -36.17
C TYR A 130 18.08 -37.59 -35.60
N SER A 131 17.13 -38.30 -36.20
CA SER A 131 16.86 -39.72 -36.00
C SER A 131 17.42 -40.52 -37.18
N PHE A 132 18.08 -41.64 -36.91
CA PHE A 132 18.58 -42.53 -37.97
C PHE A 132 17.42 -43.32 -38.59
N ASP A 133 17.18 -43.11 -39.89
CA ASP A 133 16.09 -43.77 -40.63
C ASP A 133 16.54 -45.14 -41.15
N GLY A 134 17.70 -45.18 -41.82
CA GLY A 134 18.19 -46.40 -42.46
C GLY A 134 19.46 -46.21 -43.27
N TRP A 135 19.87 -47.30 -43.91
CA TRP A 135 21.00 -47.37 -44.83
C TRP A 135 20.46 -47.53 -46.25
N PHE A 136 21.04 -46.81 -47.21
CA PHE A 136 20.57 -46.71 -48.59
C PHE A 136 21.71 -46.95 -49.58
N LYS A 137 21.34 -47.33 -50.80
CA LYS A 137 22.26 -47.66 -51.89
C LYS A 137 22.86 -46.43 -52.58
N ASP A 138 22.22 -45.28 -52.43
CA ASP A 138 22.55 -44.03 -53.09
C ASP A 138 22.25 -42.80 -52.20
N GLU A 139 22.74 -41.64 -52.63
CA GLU A 139 22.57 -40.35 -51.95
C GLU A 139 21.16 -39.76 -52.11
N GLU A 140 20.39 -40.23 -53.11
CA GLU A 140 18.99 -39.87 -53.32
C GLU A 140 18.01 -40.66 -52.43
N TYR A 141 18.53 -41.61 -51.67
CA TYR A 141 17.81 -42.47 -50.73
C TYR A 141 16.60 -43.20 -51.35
N GLN A 142 16.73 -43.65 -52.60
CA GLN A 142 15.62 -44.30 -53.32
C GLN A 142 15.44 -45.77 -52.93
N GLU A 143 16.55 -46.47 -52.68
CA GLU A 143 16.55 -47.90 -52.32
C GLU A 143 17.32 -48.15 -51.03
N GLU A 144 16.69 -48.83 -50.08
CA GLU A 144 17.35 -49.29 -48.85
C GLU A 144 18.39 -50.37 -49.16
N TRP A 145 19.50 -50.35 -48.41
CA TRP A 145 20.49 -51.42 -48.41
C TRP A 145 20.01 -52.57 -47.51
N ASP A 146 19.83 -53.74 -48.08
CA ASP A 146 19.47 -54.95 -47.35
C ASP A 146 20.72 -55.78 -47.00
N PHE A 147 21.13 -55.73 -45.73
CA PHE A 147 22.28 -56.47 -45.22
C PHE A 147 22.14 -58.01 -45.30
N LEU A 148 20.95 -58.53 -45.61
CA LEU A 148 20.69 -59.96 -45.77
C LEU A 148 20.53 -60.39 -47.24
N ALA A 149 20.32 -59.45 -48.17
CA ALA A 149 20.03 -59.75 -49.57
C ALA A 149 21.00 -59.11 -50.57
N ASP A 150 21.63 -57.98 -50.23
CA ASP A 150 22.59 -57.30 -51.11
C ASP A 150 24.01 -57.81 -50.89
N SER A 151 24.61 -58.38 -51.95
CA SER A 151 25.98 -58.87 -51.95
C SER A 151 26.95 -57.87 -52.58
N ILE A 152 28.23 -57.92 -52.16
CA ILE A 152 29.26 -57.01 -52.63
C ILE A 152 29.91 -57.55 -53.91
N ARG A 153 29.74 -56.86 -55.04
CA ARG A 153 30.32 -57.24 -56.34
C ARG A 153 31.29 -56.22 -56.94
N ALA A 154 31.36 -55.03 -56.34
CA ALA A 154 32.24 -53.94 -56.72
C ALA A 154 32.52 -53.05 -55.49
N LYS A 155 33.30 -51.98 -55.66
CA LYS A 155 33.44 -50.94 -54.62
C LYS A 155 32.07 -50.34 -54.32
N THR A 156 31.70 -50.27 -53.04
CA THR A 156 30.35 -49.86 -52.61
C THR A 156 30.43 -48.77 -51.54
N ILE A 157 29.55 -47.78 -51.63
CA ILE A 157 29.28 -46.79 -50.58
C ILE A 157 27.85 -47.02 -50.12
N ILE A 158 27.62 -47.11 -48.80
CA ILE A 158 26.29 -47.26 -48.20
C ILE A 158 25.97 -45.97 -47.44
N TYR A 159 24.82 -45.36 -47.73
CA TYR A 159 24.48 -44.01 -47.29
C TYR A 159 23.50 -44.02 -46.10
N ALA A 160 23.82 -43.29 -45.04
CA ALA A 160 22.94 -43.11 -43.89
C ALA A 160 21.88 -42.04 -44.21
N LYS A 161 20.62 -42.36 -43.98
CA LYS A 161 19.52 -41.39 -44.04
C LYS A 161 19.10 -40.93 -42.66
N TRP A 162 18.83 -39.63 -42.55
CA TRP A 162 18.46 -38.95 -41.32
C TRP A 162 17.10 -38.29 -41.46
N ILE A 163 16.28 -38.39 -40.41
CA ILE A 163 15.03 -37.65 -40.25
C ILE A 163 15.27 -36.57 -39.21
N GLU A 164 15.04 -35.31 -39.58
CA GLU A 164 15.14 -34.17 -38.65
C GLU A 164 14.15 -34.34 -37.51
N ARG A 165 14.60 -34.05 -36.28
CA ARG A 165 13.74 -34.12 -35.10
C ARG A 165 13.17 -32.75 -34.81
N GLU A 166 11.88 -32.73 -34.54
CA GLU A 166 11.23 -31.63 -33.84
C GLU A 166 11.42 -31.78 -32.34
N PHE A 167 11.57 -30.66 -31.67
CA PHE A 167 11.68 -30.55 -30.21
C PHE A 167 10.51 -29.75 -29.68
N VAL A 168 10.07 -30.11 -28.47
CA VAL A 168 8.98 -29.42 -27.79
C VAL A 168 9.54 -28.28 -26.96
N VAL A 169 9.02 -27.08 -27.19
CA VAL A 169 9.25 -25.91 -26.35
C VAL A 169 7.97 -25.60 -25.58
N SER A 170 8.07 -25.51 -24.26
CA SER A 170 6.97 -25.14 -23.38
C SER A 170 7.30 -23.89 -22.57
N PHE A 171 6.26 -23.12 -22.25
CA PHE A 171 6.35 -21.85 -21.56
C PHE A 171 5.64 -21.94 -20.21
N ASN A 172 6.41 -22.04 -19.13
CA ASN A 172 5.90 -22.11 -17.78
C ASN A 172 5.72 -20.71 -17.20
N THR A 173 4.48 -20.28 -17.01
CA THR A 173 4.14 -18.93 -16.52
C THR A 173 4.15 -18.83 -14.99
N LEU A 174 4.26 -19.95 -14.29
CA LEU A 174 4.21 -20.09 -12.82
C LEU A 174 2.89 -19.65 -12.16
N ASP A 175 1.84 -19.41 -12.95
CA ASP A 175 0.49 -19.09 -12.46
C ASP A 175 -0.56 -20.16 -12.85
N GLY A 176 -0.09 -21.28 -13.43
CA GLY A 176 -0.93 -22.39 -13.90
C GLY A 176 -1.63 -22.10 -15.23
N LYS A 177 -1.30 -21.00 -15.90
CA LYS A 177 -1.76 -20.66 -17.25
C LYS A 177 -0.60 -20.75 -18.24
N ASP A 178 0.00 -21.94 -18.30
CA ASP A 178 1.12 -22.20 -19.19
C ASP A 178 0.74 -21.92 -20.65
N GLY A 179 1.72 -21.46 -21.43
CA GLY A 179 1.54 -21.12 -22.83
C GLY A 179 1.34 -22.36 -23.72
N GLU A 180 0.99 -22.11 -24.99
CA GLU A 180 0.96 -23.18 -25.99
C GLU A 180 2.36 -23.75 -26.23
N GLU A 181 2.44 -25.08 -26.40
CA GLU A 181 3.69 -25.74 -26.80
C GLU A 181 4.01 -25.44 -28.26
N LEU A 182 5.29 -25.25 -28.56
CA LEU A 182 5.80 -25.14 -29.92
C LEU A 182 6.59 -26.40 -30.28
N TYR A 183 6.44 -26.84 -31.53
CA TYR A 183 7.19 -27.93 -32.13
C TYR A 183 8.12 -27.30 -33.15
N LEU A 184 9.42 -27.40 -32.92
CA LEU A 184 10.44 -26.66 -33.65
C LEU A 184 11.60 -27.56 -34.06
N ASP A 185 12.11 -27.37 -35.27
CA ASP A 185 13.26 -28.11 -35.79
C ASP A 185 14.54 -27.83 -34.99
N TYR A 186 15.49 -28.77 -35.02
CA TYR A 186 16.82 -28.58 -34.44
C TYR A 186 17.51 -27.31 -34.97
N ASN A 187 18.17 -26.58 -34.07
CA ASN A 187 18.86 -25.30 -34.34
C ASN A 187 17.95 -24.14 -34.82
N SER A 188 16.63 -24.28 -34.76
CA SER A 188 15.73 -23.15 -35.03
C SER A 188 15.70 -22.16 -33.85
N LEU A 189 15.41 -20.90 -34.18
CA LEU A 189 15.08 -19.87 -33.18
C LEU A 189 13.63 -20.06 -32.72
N ILE A 190 13.37 -19.81 -31.43
CA ILE A 190 12.01 -19.75 -30.91
C ILE A 190 11.39 -18.41 -31.36
N PRO A 191 10.21 -18.38 -32.00
CA PRO A 191 9.52 -17.12 -32.27
C PRO A 191 9.10 -16.49 -30.94
N GLU A 192 9.32 -15.19 -30.80
CA GLU A 192 8.99 -14.48 -29.56
C GLU A 192 7.50 -14.65 -29.22
N PRO A 193 7.16 -15.25 -28.06
CA PRO A 193 5.78 -15.51 -27.69
C PRO A 193 5.05 -14.21 -27.35
N SER A 194 3.72 -14.26 -27.31
CA SER A 194 2.94 -13.15 -26.75
C SER A 194 3.33 -12.94 -25.29
N LEU A 195 3.46 -11.67 -24.88
CA LEU A 195 3.85 -11.33 -23.52
C LEU A 195 2.82 -11.91 -22.53
N PRO A 196 3.24 -12.76 -21.58
CA PRO A 196 2.33 -13.30 -20.59
C PRO A 196 1.86 -12.18 -19.64
N SER A 197 0.74 -12.40 -18.96
CA SER A 197 0.23 -11.46 -17.96
C SER A 197 -0.10 -12.17 -16.66
N ARG A 198 0.35 -11.59 -15.54
CA ARG A 198 0.09 -12.09 -14.19
C ARG A 198 -0.33 -10.93 -13.30
N THR A 199 -1.53 -11.00 -12.73
CA THR A 199 -2.07 -9.92 -11.90
C THR A 199 -1.11 -9.57 -10.75
N GLY A 200 -0.81 -8.28 -10.61
CA GLY A 200 0.05 -7.78 -9.54
C GLY A 200 1.54 -8.00 -9.74
N HIS A 201 1.98 -8.39 -10.94
CA HIS A 201 3.37 -8.64 -11.26
C HIS A 201 3.77 -7.98 -12.59
N VAL A 202 5.06 -7.66 -12.71
CA VAL A 202 5.71 -7.18 -13.94
C VAL A 202 6.52 -8.33 -14.54
N PHE A 203 6.32 -8.63 -15.82
CA PHE A 203 7.07 -9.65 -16.54
C PHE A 203 8.49 -9.15 -16.83
N LEU A 204 9.50 -9.93 -16.46
CA LEU A 204 10.91 -9.57 -16.64
C LEU A 204 11.60 -10.31 -17.79
N GLY A 205 11.02 -11.41 -18.27
CA GLY A 205 11.63 -12.22 -19.33
C GLY A 205 11.43 -13.72 -19.13
N TRP A 206 11.93 -14.48 -20.09
CA TRP A 206 11.93 -15.94 -20.09
C TRP A 206 13.31 -16.48 -19.74
N PHE A 207 13.38 -17.44 -18.82
CA PHE A 207 14.63 -17.99 -18.31
C PHE A 207 14.73 -19.49 -18.57
N LYS A 208 15.96 -19.98 -18.74
CA LYS A 208 16.24 -21.39 -19.08
C LYS A 208 15.93 -22.35 -17.92
N ALA A 209 15.86 -21.83 -16.69
CA ALA A 209 15.57 -22.57 -15.49
C ALA A 209 14.87 -21.67 -14.43
N ILE A 210 14.31 -22.32 -13.40
CA ILE A 210 13.55 -21.67 -12.32
C ILE A 210 14.42 -20.88 -11.34
N ASP A 211 15.75 -21.06 -11.38
CA ASP A 211 16.71 -20.27 -10.60
C ASP A 211 16.94 -18.86 -11.17
N TYR A 212 16.52 -18.64 -12.42
CA TYR A 212 16.64 -17.39 -13.16
C TYR A 212 18.07 -16.89 -13.34
N GLU A 213 19.06 -17.79 -13.41
CA GLU A 213 20.46 -17.41 -13.65
C GLU A 213 20.72 -17.05 -15.12
N GLU A 214 20.05 -17.74 -16.05
CA GLU A 214 20.22 -17.56 -17.48
C GLU A 214 18.91 -17.18 -18.17
N GLU A 215 18.87 -15.97 -18.74
CA GLU A 215 17.78 -15.52 -19.60
C GLU A 215 17.89 -16.19 -20.98
N TRP A 216 16.75 -16.52 -21.59
CA TRP A 216 16.69 -16.98 -22.97
C TRP A 216 16.71 -15.79 -23.94
N ASP A 217 17.66 -15.76 -24.85
CA ASP A 217 17.75 -14.74 -25.89
C ASP A 217 17.09 -15.23 -27.19
N PHE A 218 15.88 -14.75 -27.47
CA PHE A 218 15.11 -15.14 -28.66
C PHE A 218 15.79 -14.83 -30.00
N ASN A 219 16.81 -13.97 -30.03
CA ASN A 219 17.54 -13.64 -31.25
C ASN A 219 18.78 -14.52 -31.48
N ASN A 220 19.29 -15.17 -30.44
CA ASN A 220 20.60 -15.86 -30.48
C ASN A 220 20.55 -17.31 -30.00
N ASP A 221 19.68 -17.65 -29.04
CA ASP A 221 19.53 -19.00 -28.54
C ASP A 221 18.68 -19.86 -29.48
N VAL A 222 19.14 -21.09 -29.72
CA VAL A 222 18.49 -22.05 -30.62
C VAL A 222 18.06 -23.32 -29.88
N VAL A 223 17.02 -23.97 -30.39
CA VAL A 223 16.48 -25.21 -29.81
C VAL A 223 17.39 -26.40 -30.15
N LYS A 224 17.85 -27.11 -29.12
CA LYS A 224 18.71 -28.30 -29.28
C LYS A 224 18.16 -29.56 -28.60
N ALA A 225 17.15 -29.40 -27.77
CA ALA A 225 16.47 -30.43 -27.00
C ALA A 225 15.09 -29.90 -26.57
N ASP A 226 14.25 -30.77 -26.01
CA ASP A 226 13.01 -30.33 -25.36
C ASP A 226 13.34 -29.28 -24.30
N THR A 227 12.68 -28.12 -24.39
CA THR A 227 13.04 -26.91 -23.64
C THR A 227 11.82 -26.42 -22.86
N ILE A 228 12.05 -26.05 -21.60
CA ILE A 228 11.04 -25.37 -20.77
C ILE A 228 11.58 -24.00 -20.45
N LEU A 229 10.86 -22.94 -20.83
CA LEU A 229 11.19 -21.57 -20.47
C LEU A 229 10.32 -21.11 -19.31
N TYR A 230 10.93 -20.48 -18.32
CA TYR A 230 10.28 -20.06 -17.08
C TYR A 230 10.11 -18.54 -17.06
N ALA A 231 8.88 -18.07 -16.89
CA ALA A 231 8.59 -16.65 -16.78
C ALA A 231 9.12 -16.10 -15.45
N LYS A 232 9.93 -15.05 -15.50
CA LYS A 232 10.37 -14.30 -14.31
C LYS A 232 9.45 -13.11 -14.08
N TRP A 233 9.12 -12.88 -12.80
CA TRP A 233 8.16 -11.87 -12.38
C TRP A 233 8.70 -11.07 -11.20
N ASP A 234 8.55 -9.75 -11.26
CA ASP A 234 8.70 -8.87 -10.09
C ASP A 234 7.31 -8.47 -9.56
N PRO A 235 7.13 -8.32 -8.23
CA PRO A 235 5.92 -7.72 -7.68
C PRO A 235 5.69 -6.32 -8.27
N ALA A 236 4.48 -6.04 -8.73
CA ALA A 236 4.12 -4.69 -9.15
C ALA A 236 4.13 -3.75 -7.94
N LEU A 237 4.74 -2.58 -8.09
CA LEU A 237 4.82 -1.56 -7.06
C LEU A 237 3.76 -0.47 -7.31
N PHE A 238 3.05 -0.09 -6.26
CA PHE A 238 2.06 0.98 -6.28
C PHE A 238 2.43 2.09 -5.31
N THR A 239 2.08 3.32 -5.67
CA THR A 239 2.32 4.50 -4.86
C THR A 239 1.06 4.87 -4.08
N VAL A 240 1.21 5.03 -2.78
CA VAL A 240 0.20 5.61 -1.88
C VAL A 240 0.67 6.99 -1.48
N SER A 241 -0.12 8.00 -1.82
CA SER A 241 0.14 9.40 -1.49
C SER A 241 -0.75 9.86 -0.35
N PHE A 242 -0.20 10.60 0.60
CA PHE A 242 -0.94 11.17 1.72
C PHE A 242 -1.13 12.68 1.50
N GLU A 243 -2.39 13.12 1.36
CA GLU A 243 -2.75 14.51 1.08
C GLU A 243 -3.45 15.20 2.25
N ASN A 244 -3.50 16.53 2.17
CA ASN A 244 -4.06 17.43 3.20
C ASN A 244 -3.31 17.38 4.53
N VAL A 245 -2.00 17.18 4.49
CA VAL A 245 -1.07 17.26 5.62
C VAL A 245 0.04 18.28 5.30
N GLU A 246 0.69 18.83 6.33
CA GLU A 246 1.73 19.86 6.14
C GLU A 246 2.95 19.32 5.37
N ASP A 247 3.31 18.05 5.61
CA ASP A 247 4.36 17.34 4.90
C ASP A 247 3.76 16.23 4.02
N TYR A 248 3.79 16.44 2.70
CA TYR A 248 3.34 15.45 1.74
C TYR A 248 4.31 14.25 1.70
N GLU A 249 3.82 13.07 2.03
CA GLU A 249 4.57 11.82 1.92
C GLU A 249 3.97 10.89 0.87
N THR A 250 4.85 10.19 0.15
CA THR A 250 4.48 9.05 -0.69
C THR A 250 5.18 7.79 -0.19
N LYS A 251 4.49 6.66 -0.29
CA LYS A 251 5.03 5.34 0.02
C LYS A 251 4.82 4.41 -1.16
N THR A 252 5.86 3.65 -1.50
CA THR A 252 5.79 2.61 -2.52
C THR A 252 5.56 1.26 -1.85
N ILE A 253 4.52 0.55 -2.26
CA ILE A 253 4.05 -0.69 -1.64
C ILE A 253 3.86 -1.74 -2.74
N GLU A 254 4.29 -2.98 -2.50
CA GLU A 254 4.03 -4.11 -3.40
C GLU A 254 2.52 -4.41 -3.50
N TYR A 255 2.08 -4.84 -4.68
CA TYR A 255 0.71 -5.28 -4.92
C TYR A 255 0.25 -6.30 -3.87
N GLY A 256 -0.96 -6.08 -3.35
CA GLY A 256 -1.60 -7.00 -2.40
C GLY A 256 -1.07 -6.88 -0.97
N LYS A 257 -0.03 -6.07 -0.71
CA LYS A 257 0.46 -5.83 0.66
C LYS A 257 -0.37 -4.75 1.35
N LEU A 258 -0.33 -4.78 2.69
CA LEU A 258 -0.88 -3.74 3.54
C LEU A 258 0.11 -2.58 3.66
N ILE A 259 -0.41 -1.36 3.76
CA ILE A 259 0.38 -0.21 4.16
C ILE A 259 0.27 -0.03 5.69
N ALA A 260 1.41 0.13 6.36
CA ALA A 260 1.41 0.42 7.79
C ALA A 260 0.72 1.77 8.05
N ARG A 261 -0.10 1.82 9.11
CA ARG A 261 -0.74 3.08 9.53
C ARG A 261 0.34 4.11 9.83
N PRO A 262 0.34 5.28 9.16
CA PRO A 262 1.30 6.34 9.46
C PRO A 262 1.01 6.94 10.84
N GLU A 263 1.98 7.68 11.38
CA GLU A 263 1.74 8.52 12.55
C GLU A 263 0.60 9.51 12.25
N GLU A 264 -0.21 9.83 13.25
CA GLU A 264 -1.35 10.73 13.05
C GLU A 264 -0.81 12.13 12.75
N PRO A 265 -1.16 12.71 11.59
CA PRO A 265 -0.69 14.05 11.26
C PRO A 265 -1.30 15.06 12.22
N THR A 266 -0.61 16.19 12.39
CA THR A 266 -1.10 17.33 13.18
C THR A 266 -1.38 18.53 12.27
N LYS A 267 -2.43 19.29 12.60
CA LYS A 267 -2.76 20.56 11.95
C LYS A 267 -3.29 21.52 13.01
N ALA A 268 -2.74 22.74 13.06
CA ALA A 268 -3.13 23.72 14.08
C ALA A 268 -4.66 23.97 14.09
N ASN A 269 -5.25 24.05 15.29
CA ASN A 269 -6.69 24.26 15.54
C ASN A 269 -7.62 23.24 14.86
N HIS A 270 -7.14 22.05 14.51
CA HIS A 270 -7.96 20.99 13.91
C HIS A 270 -7.71 19.65 14.58
N ARG A 271 -8.76 18.85 14.71
CA ARG A 271 -8.68 17.44 15.11
C ARG A 271 -8.60 16.53 13.88
N PHE A 272 -7.68 15.57 13.88
CA PHE A 272 -7.56 14.55 12.83
C PHE A 272 -8.71 13.54 12.94
N GLY A 273 -9.46 13.40 11.85
CA GLY A 273 -10.64 12.54 11.73
C GLY A 273 -10.41 11.21 11.01
N GLY A 274 -9.17 10.94 10.59
CA GLY A 274 -8.78 9.72 9.84
C GLY A 274 -8.44 9.97 8.38
N TRP A 275 -8.02 8.89 7.71
CA TRP A 275 -7.68 8.87 6.28
C TRP A 275 -8.86 8.38 5.44
N PHE A 276 -9.08 9.01 4.28
CA PHE A 276 -10.18 8.72 3.38
C PHE A 276 -9.66 8.46 1.97
N ILE A 277 -10.34 7.60 1.20
CA ILE A 277 -9.91 7.25 -0.17
C ILE A 277 -10.45 8.21 -1.24
N ASP A 278 -11.36 9.09 -0.86
CA ASP A 278 -11.98 10.11 -1.70
C ASP A 278 -11.71 11.50 -1.12
N ASP A 279 -11.53 12.48 -2.00
CA ASP A 279 -11.29 13.88 -1.66
C ASP A 279 -12.50 14.54 -0.99
N GLU A 280 -13.69 13.96 -1.15
CA GLU A 280 -14.94 14.40 -0.52
C GLU A 280 -15.11 13.85 0.91
N LEU A 281 -14.17 13.05 1.39
CA LEU A 281 -14.06 12.54 2.76
C LEU A 281 -15.27 11.71 3.23
N LYS A 282 -15.82 10.89 2.33
CA LYS A 282 -17.01 10.03 2.58
C LYS A 282 -16.64 8.60 2.97
N ILE A 283 -15.58 8.05 2.40
CA ILE A 283 -15.18 6.65 2.55
C ILE A 283 -13.85 6.59 3.31
N ALA A 284 -13.93 6.20 4.59
CA ALA A 284 -12.76 6.00 5.42
C ALA A 284 -11.91 4.84 4.87
N TRP A 285 -10.60 5.04 4.82
CA TRP A 285 -9.65 4.00 4.45
C TRP A 285 -9.49 2.98 5.59
N ASN A 286 -9.47 1.69 5.21
CA ASN A 286 -9.19 0.59 6.11
C ASN A 286 -7.74 0.13 5.92
N PHE A 287 -6.89 0.29 6.92
CA PHE A 287 -5.48 -0.13 6.87
C PHE A 287 -5.28 -1.65 6.83
N GLU A 288 -6.34 -2.43 7.03
CA GLU A 288 -6.36 -3.89 6.80
C GLU A 288 -6.69 -4.26 5.34
N ALA A 289 -6.95 -3.27 4.46
CA ALA A 289 -7.18 -3.50 3.05
C ALA A 289 -5.86 -3.50 2.25
N PRO A 290 -5.70 -4.42 1.27
CA PRO A 290 -4.50 -4.48 0.44
C PRO A 290 -4.42 -3.33 -0.58
N ILE A 291 -3.20 -2.92 -0.91
CA ILE A 291 -2.93 -1.96 -1.98
C ILE A 291 -2.97 -2.68 -3.33
N LEU A 292 -3.92 -2.29 -4.19
CA LEU A 292 -4.14 -2.92 -5.49
C LEU A 292 -3.86 -1.98 -6.68
N LYS A 293 -3.69 -0.69 -6.41
CA LYS A 293 -3.44 0.36 -7.40
C LYS A 293 -2.80 1.58 -6.74
N ASN A 294 -2.31 2.51 -7.56
CA ASN A 294 -1.94 3.84 -7.07
C ASN A 294 -3.16 4.51 -6.45
N MET A 295 -2.99 5.14 -5.30
CA MET A 295 -4.08 5.80 -4.61
C MET A 295 -3.60 7.00 -3.79
N ILE A 296 -4.55 7.88 -3.50
CA ILE A 296 -4.35 9.03 -2.64
C ILE A 296 -5.24 8.82 -1.41
N LEU A 297 -4.67 9.06 -0.23
CA LEU A 297 -5.36 9.08 1.04
C LEU A 297 -5.46 10.51 1.54
N TYR A 298 -6.68 10.98 1.78
CA TYR A 298 -6.98 12.34 2.19
C TYR A 298 -7.19 12.41 3.70
N ALA A 299 -6.44 13.27 4.38
CA ALA A 299 -6.65 13.55 5.79
C ALA A 299 -7.96 14.32 5.99
N LYS A 300 -8.85 13.81 6.83
CA LYS A 300 -10.04 14.54 7.28
C LYS A 300 -9.72 15.36 8.52
N TRP A 301 -10.11 16.62 8.50
CA TRP A 301 -9.92 17.55 9.60
C TRP A 301 -11.25 18.10 10.06
N THR A 302 -11.44 18.15 11.38
CA THR A 302 -12.52 18.90 12.01
C THR A 302 -11.90 20.14 12.63
N GLU A 303 -12.28 21.32 12.16
CA GLU A 303 -11.93 22.58 12.81
C GLU A 303 -12.49 22.58 14.24
N LEU A 304 -11.64 22.89 15.21
CA LEU A 304 -12.06 23.07 16.58
C LEU A 304 -12.54 24.52 16.71
N GLN A 305 -13.81 24.72 17.08
CA GLN A 305 -14.23 26.04 17.55
C GLN A 305 -13.69 26.17 18.97
N GLY A 306 -12.98 27.26 19.24
CA GLY A 306 -12.41 27.49 20.57
C GLY A 306 -13.49 27.42 21.65
N ALA A 307 -13.08 27.13 22.88
CA ALA A 307 -14.00 27.02 24.00
C ALA A 307 -14.94 28.23 24.12
N THR A 308 -16.21 28.02 24.43
CA THR A 308 -17.19 29.10 24.60
C THR A 308 -17.26 29.51 26.07
N ILE A 309 -17.23 30.82 26.33
CA ILE A 309 -17.46 31.40 27.67
C ILE A 309 -18.94 31.77 27.78
N TYR A 310 -19.59 31.32 28.86
CA TYR A 310 -20.98 31.58 29.17
C TYR A 310 -21.11 32.32 30.51
N GLY A 311 -22.22 33.04 30.69
CA GLY A 311 -22.59 33.64 31.98
C GLY A 311 -21.88 34.97 32.30
N ASN A 312 -20.89 35.37 31.50
CA ASN A 312 -20.39 36.74 31.52
C ASN A 312 -21.52 37.71 31.13
N ARG A 313 -21.62 38.83 31.83
CA ARG A 313 -22.67 39.82 31.63
C ARG A 313 -22.17 41.20 32.01
N ASP A 314 -22.80 42.21 31.41
CA ASP A 314 -22.60 43.58 31.86
C ASP A 314 -23.17 43.73 33.28
N LEU A 315 -22.45 44.48 34.11
CA LEU A 315 -22.79 44.71 35.51
C LEU A 315 -22.97 46.21 35.75
N GLU A 316 -23.97 46.57 36.53
CA GLU A 316 -24.19 47.93 37.00
C GLU A 316 -24.25 47.89 38.53
N ILE A 317 -23.30 48.56 39.17
CA ILE A 317 -23.10 48.51 40.62
C ILE A 317 -22.94 49.92 41.18
N ARG A 318 -23.10 50.05 42.49
CA ARG A 318 -22.68 51.25 43.23
C ARG A 318 -21.22 51.15 43.63
N LEU A 319 -20.56 52.29 43.81
CA LEU A 319 -19.14 52.32 44.21
C LEU A 319 -18.87 51.52 45.51
N GLU A 320 -19.80 51.54 46.47
CA GLU A 320 -19.70 50.75 47.71
C GLU A 320 -19.78 49.22 47.53
N GLU A 321 -20.28 48.74 46.38
CA GLU A 321 -20.44 47.30 46.10
C GLU A 321 -19.19 46.70 45.43
N LEU A 322 -18.27 47.54 44.94
CA LEU A 322 -17.09 47.11 44.17
C LEU A 322 -16.17 46.20 45.00
N GLU A 323 -15.96 46.49 46.28
CA GLU A 323 -15.04 45.73 47.15
C GLU A 323 -15.49 44.29 47.41
N ASN A 324 -16.78 43.99 47.22
CA ASN A 324 -17.36 42.67 47.49
C ASN A 324 -17.72 41.91 46.20
N LEU A 325 -17.35 42.43 45.03
CA LEU A 325 -17.73 41.84 43.75
C LEU A 325 -16.72 40.78 43.30
N ASP A 326 -17.21 39.57 43.01
CA ASP A 326 -16.43 38.49 42.40
C ASP A 326 -16.87 38.28 40.95
N PHE A 327 -15.97 38.64 40.03
CA PHE A 327 -16.21 38.59 38.58
C PHE A 327 -16.22 37.17 38.00
N SER A 328 -15.85 36.16 38.79
CA SER A 328 -15.88 34.75 38.39
C SER A 328 -17.25 34.09 38.62
N VAL A 329 -18.11 34.69 39.46
CA VAL A 329 -19.38 34.08 39.85
C VAL A 329 -20.32 33.92 38.66
N GLY A 330 -20.66 32.66 38.36
CA GLY A 330 -21.60 32.32 37.29
C GLY A 330 -21.01 32.31 35.89
N VAL A 331 -19.71 32.59 35.74
CA VAL A 331 -19.00 32.45 34.46
C VAL A 331 -18.47 31.03 34.34
N ILE A 332 -18.79 30.36 33.24
CA ILE A 332 -18.32 29.00 32.94
C ILE A 332 -17.74 28.94 31.52
N ALA A 333 -16.82 28.02 31.27
CA ALA A 333 -16.27 27.80 29.95
C ALA A 333 -16.37 26.32 29.58
N LYS A 334 -16.77 26.04 28.34
CA LYS A 334 -16.81 24.67 27.82
C LYS A 334 -16.21 24.60 26.42
N ASP A 335 -15.48 23.53 26.14
CA ASP A 335 -15.01 23.24 24.78
C ASP A 335 -16.11 22.56 23.95
N ASP A 336 -15.79 22.30 22.68
CA ASP A 336 -16.68 21.60 21.74
C ASP A 336 -16.91 20.13 22.09
N SER A 337 -16.05 19.53 22.93
CA SER A 337 -16.23 18.17 23.44
C SER A 337 -17.16 18.12 24.66
N GLY A 338 -17.49 19.28 25.24
CA GLY A 338 -18.27 19.44 26.45
C GLY A 338 -17.43 19.35 27.73
N GLU A 339 -16.10 19.34 27.62
CA GLU A 339 -15.16 19.48 28.73
C GLU A 339 -15.36 20.83 29.43
N ASP A 340 -15.35 20.78 30.77
CA ASP A 340 -15.51 21.97 31.60
C ASP A 340 -14.14 22.63 31.84
N LEU A 341 -13.95 23.79 31.22
CA LEU A 341 -12.74 24.59 31.31
C LEU A 341 -12.90 25.80 32.25
N THR A 342 -13.94 25.80 33.09
CA THR A 342 -14.26 26.93 33.96
C THR A 342 -13.10 27.33 34.89
N SER A 343 -12.29 26.37 35.36
CA SER A 343 -11.11 26.66 36.19
C SER A 343 -9.97 27.35 35.45
N GLU A 344 -9.96 27.27 34.11
CA GLU A 344 -8.89 27.80 33.26
C GLU A 344 -9.21 29.21 32.73
N ILE A 345 -10.33 29.80 33.15
CA ILE A 345 -10.71 31.17 32.77
C ILE A 345 -9.77 32.16 33.46
N VAL A 346 -9.10 32.98 32.65
CA VAL A 346 -8.32 34.13 33.09
C VAL A 346 -9.18 35.39 32.96
N ILE A 347 -9.38 36.09 34.08
CA ILE A 347 -10.14 37.35 34.16
C ILE A 347 -9.16 38.51 34.37
N ASP A 348 -9.12 39.45 33.43
CA ASP A 348 -8.35 40.69 33.53
C ASP A 348 -9.27 41.87 33.88
N THR A 349 -9.10 42.37 35.10
CA THR A 349 -9.81 43.52 35.68
C THR A 349 -8.88 44.71 35.96
N SER A 350 -7.64 44.66 35.46
CA SER A 350 -6.60 45.66 35.77
C SER A 350 -6.96 47.09 35.38
N GLY A 351 -7.90 47.26 34.45
CA GLY A 351 -8.43 48.56 34.01
C GLY A 351 -9.48 49.19 34.93
N ILE A 352 -10.04 48.45 35.90
CA ILE A 352 -11.12 48.94 36.77
C ILE A 352 -10.57 49.86 37.86
N LYS A 353 -11.22 51.00 38.06
CA LYS A 353 -10.87 51.98 39.13
C LYS A 353 -12.04 52.15 40.09
N ALA A 354 -11.72 52.43 41.36
CA ALA A 354 -12.71 52.72 42.40
C ALA A 354 -13.25 54.16 42.29
N GLU A 355 -13.80 54.50 41.13
CA GLU A 355 -14.48 55.77 40.85
C GLU A 355 -15.68 55.52 39.93
N PRO A 356 -16.70 56.40 39.91
CA PRO A 356 -17.81 56.26 38.98
C PRO A 356 -17.33 56.27 37.52
N GLY A 357 -17.79 55.33 36.71
CA GLY A 357 -17.30 55.15 35.35
C GLY A 357 -17.74 53.83 34.72
N VAL A 358 -17.31 53.61 33.48
CA VAL A 358 -17.53 52.38 32.74
C VAL A 358 -16.19 51.73 32.46
N TYR A 359 -16.04 50.46 32.82
CA TYR A 359 -14.79 49.70 32.74
C TYR A 359 -15.00 48.38 32.01
N GLU A 360 -13.95 47.87 31.38
CA GLU A 360 -13.95 46.57 30.72
C GLU A 360 -13.50 45.46 31.69
N ILE A 361 -14.18 44.32 31.61
CA ILE A 361 -13.75 43.06 32.20
C ILE A 361 -13.45 42.10 31.04
N ASN A 362 -12.20 41.67 30.94
CA ASN A 362 -11.77 40.80 29.85
C ASN A 362 -11.62 39.36 30.35
N TYR A 363 -12.40 38.44 29.78
CA TYR A 363 -12.35 37.01 30.05
C TYR A 363 -11.60 36.32 28.92
N SER A 364 -10.74 35.35 29.25
CA SER A 364 -10.10 34.49 28.26
C SER A 364 -9.92 33.06 28.76
N VAL A 365 -9.95 32.09 27.84
CA VAL A 365 -9.71 30.67 28.14
C VAL A 365 -8.95 30.04 26.98
N THR A 366 -8.04 29.12 27.29
CA THR A 366 -7.29 28.34 26.29
C THR A 366 -7.68 26.88 26.43
N ASP A 367 -8.09 26.24 25.34
CA ASP A 367 -8.42 24.81 25.37
C ASP A 367 -7.17 23.91 25.33
N GLY A 368 -7.35 22.59 25.50
CA GLY A 368 -6.27 21.62 25.42
C GLY A 368 -5.58 21.52 24.05
N ALA A 369 -6.16 22.08 23.00
CA ALA A 369 -5.59 22.18 21.65
C ALA A 369 -4.81 23.49 21.42
N GLY A 370 -4.80 24.41 22.39
CA GLY A 370 -4.13 25.70 22.33
C GLY A 370 -4.96 26.83 21.71
N SER A 371 -6.25 26.62 21.43
CA SER A 371 -7.14 27.67 20.90
C SER A 371 -7.54 28.62 22.03
N ILE A 372 -7.42 29.94 21.79
CA ILE A 372 -7.76 30.97 22.78
C ILE A 372 -9.09 31.66 22.43
N THR A 373 -10.04 31.65 23.35
CA THR A 373 -11.28 32.45 23.27
C THR A 373 -11.18 33.66 24.19
N LYS A 374 -11.68 34.81 23.73
CA LYS A 374 -11.77 36.05 24.52
C LYS A 374 -13.17 36.67 24.44
N VAL A 375 -13.69 37.12 25.57
CA VAL A 375 -14.98 37.84 25.66
C VAL A 375 -14.83 39.01 26.62
N THR A 376 -15.41 40.16 26.26
CA THR A 376 -15.40 41.38 27.08
C THR A 376 -16.80 41.70 27.59
N SER A 377 -16.91 42.06 28.87
CA SER A 377 -18.14 42.60 29.49
C SER A 377 -17.88 43.97 30.10
N MET A 378 -18.94 44.76 30.24
CA MET A 378 -18.86 46.14 30.75
C MET A 378 -19.31 46.21 32.23
N LEU A 379 -18.49 46.83 33.08
CA LEU A 379 -18.86 47.21 34.44
C LEU A 379 -19.16 48.71 34.50
N THR A 380 -20.37 49.07 34.89
CA THR A 380 -20.78 50.45 35.17
C THR A 380 -20.81 50.69 36.68
N ILE A 381 -20.00 51.62 37.18
CA ILE A 381 -19.93 52.03 38.57
C ILE A 381 -20.63 53.39 38.71
N GLN A 382 -21.66 53.47 39.54
CA GLN A 382 -22.40 54.69 39.83
C GLN A 382 -21.91 55.38 41.13
N GLU A 383 -22.16 56.68 41.25
CA GLU A 383 -21.90 57.46 42.48
C GLU A 383 -22.66 56.92 43.69
N ALA A 384 -21.99 56.88 44.85
CA ALA A 384 -22.60 56.59 46.13
C ALA A 384 -23.60 57.71 46.50
N THR A 385 -24.90 57.38 46.59
CA THR A 385 -25.94 58.34 46.99
C THR A 385 -26.41 58.06 48.43
N ARG A 386 -25.70 58.60 49.42
CA ARG A 386 -26.25 58.74 50.78
C ARG A 386 -25.75 60.01 51.47
N LYS A 387 -26.64 60.97 51.69
CA LYS A 387 -26.45 62.09 52.65
C LYS A 387 -27.28 61.76 53.89
N GLU A 388 -26.65 61.70 55.07
CA GLU A 388 -27.35 61.44 56.34
C GLU A 388 -28.35 62.58 56.67
N PRO A 389 -29.50 62.28 57.31
CA PRO A 389 -30.42 63.31 57.79
C PRO A 389 -29.76 64.17 58.89
N TYR A 390 -29.89 65.49 58.78
CA TYR A 390 -29.38 66.46 59.76
C TYR A 390 -30.52 67.38 60.22
N LEU A 391 -30.47 67.81 61.49
CA LEU A 391 -31.49 68.65 62.11
C LEU A 391 -31.12 70.15 61.97
N ASP A 392 -31.95 70.95 61.29
CA ASP A 392 -31.87 72.41 61.41
C ASP A 392 -32.59 72.86 62.69
N THR A 393 -31.84 73.50 63.59
CA THR A 393 -32.32 73.98 64.90
C THR A 393 -32.52 75.48 64.94
N ARG A 394 -32.43 76.15 63.78
CA ARG A 394 -32.51 77.60 63.67
C ARG A 394 -33.85 77.99 63.08
N ASP A 395 -34.86 78.09 63.94
CA ASP A 395 -35.96 79.08 63.85
C ASP A 395 -36.97 78.79 64.96
N PHE A 396 -36.83 79.47 66.10
CA PHE A 396 -37.83 79.46 67.19
C PHE A 396 -38.37 80.88 67.38
N GLU A 397 -39.53 81.19 66.81
CA GLU A 397 -40.36 82.31 67.25
C GLU A 397 -41.49 81.78 68.15
N SER A 398 -41.32 81.89 69.47
CA SER A 398 -42.43 81.69 70.41
C SER A 398 -43.30 82.94 70.45
N LYS A 399 -44.52 82.88 69.89
CA LYS A 399 -45.57 83.84 70.25
C LYS A 399 -46.19 83.41 71.58
N GLU A 400 -45.63 83.97 72.66
CA GLU A 400 -46.15 83.98 74.04
C GLU A 400 -46.33 82.61 74.75
N SER A 401 -45.25 82.04 75.31
CA SER A 401 -45.22 81.46 76.67
C SER A 401 -43.81 80.89 76.96
N ARG A 402 -43.40 80.91 78.25
CA ARG A 402 -42.07 80.47 78.73
C ARG A 402 -42.02 78.94 78.80
N ILE A 403 -41.23 78.30 77.95
CA ILE A 403 -40.83 76.88 78.09
C ILE A 403 -39.31 76.85 78.32
N ALA A 404 -38.86 76.15 79.37
CA ALA A 404 -37.45 76.00 79.71
C ALA A 404 -36.94 74.61 79.35
N ASN A 405 -35.83 74.57 78.60
CA ASN A 405 -34.93 73.45 78.28
C ASN A 405 -35.55 72.19 77.65
N THR A 406 -35.25 71.96 76.36
CA THR A 406 -35.40 70.66 75.68
C THR A 406 -34.05 69.94 75.66
N VAL A 407 -33.99 68.72 76.21
CA VAL A 407 -32.87 67.78 75.97
C VAL A 407 -33.33 66.80 74.89
N VAL A 408 -32.50 66.60 73.86
CA VAL A 408 -32.79 65.65 72.77
C VAL A 408 -31.80 64.50 72.87
N ASN A 409 -32.29 63.27 73.07
CA ASN A 409 -31.53 62.05 72.88
C ASN A 409 -32.04 61.35 71.62
N VAL A 410 -31.13 60.90 70.76
CA VAL A 410 -31.44 60.15 69.55
C VAL A 410 -30.72 58.81 69.61
N ASP A 411 -31.45 57.72 69.49
CA ASP A 411 -30.93 56.36 69.37
C ASP A 411 -31.18 55.88 67.93
N TYR A 412 -30.13 55.44 67.24
CA TYR A 412 -30.12 55.14 65.80
C TYR A 412 -30.01 53.64 65.51
N SER A 413 -30.73 52.80 66.24
CA SER A 413 -30.50 51.35 66.18
C SER A 413 -31.53 50.50 65.41
N TYR A 414 -32.65 51.04 64.90
CA TYR A 414 -33.59 50.24 64.08
C TYR A 414 -34.33 51.08 63.02
N ASP A 415 -35.06 50.42 62.11
CA ASP A 415 -35.96 50.98 61.06
C ASP A 415 -37.13 51.85 61.62
N GLU A 416 -36.99 52.35 62.84
CA GLU A 416 -38.00 53.06 63.63
C GLU A 416 -37.33 54.32 64.23
N ILE A 417 -37.76 55.52 63.81
CA ILE A 417 -37.16 56.77 64.30
C ILE A 417 -37.89 57.21 65.57
N ILE A 418 -37.32 56.91 66.74
CA ILE A 418 -37.90 57.31 68.02
C ILE A 418 -37.47 58.74 68.37
N TYR A 419 -38.42 59.67 68.38
CA TYR A 419 -38.25 61.00 68.98
C TYR A 419 -38.80 61.01 70.40
N THR A 420 -38.25 61.84 71.29
CA THR A 420 -38.85 62.18 72.58
C THR A 420 -38.90 63.69 72.70
N VAL A 421 -40.05 64.24 73.09
CA VAL A 421 -40.24 65.67 73.39
C VAL A 421 -40.84 65.75 74.78
N ASP A 422 -40.13 66.39 75.70
CA ASP A 422 -40.63 66.70 77.04
C ASP A 422 -41.36 68.05 76.99
N VAL A 423 -42.63 68.06 77.39
CA VAL A 423 -43.46 69.27 77.45
C VAL A 423 -43.75 69.62 78.91
N TYR A 424 -43.23 70.75 79.37
CA TYR A 424 -43.53 71.30 80.70
C TYR A 424 -44.43 72.54 80.58
N GLU A 425 -45.44 72.63 81.47
CA GLU A 425 -46.51 73.64 81.57
C GLU A 425 -46.40 74.87 80.65
N GLY A 426 -47.36 75.01 79.73
CA GLY A 426 -47.63 76.26 79.02
C GLY A 426 -49.12 76.61 79.07
N TYR A 427 -49.45 77.79 79.60
CA TYR A 427 -50.81 78.32 79.62
C TYR A 427 -51.04 79.21 78.41
N GLY A 428 -51.67 78.67 77.35
CA GLY A 428 -52.12 79.45 76.19
C GLY A 428 -53.50 80.08 76.44
N GLN A 429 -53.69 81.34 76.05
CA GLN A 429 -54.95 82.09 76.27
C GLN A 429 -56.19 81.51 75.55
N ASN A 430 -56.02 80.54 74.64
CA ASN A 430 -57.10 79.91 73.86
C ASN A 430 -57.16 78.37 74.01
N GLY A 431 -56.51 77.80 75.03
CA GLY A 431 -56.46 76.33 75.23
C GLY A 431 -55.61 75.57 74.18
N ARG A 432 -54.87 76.27 73.31
CA ARG A 432 -53.96 75.67 72.33
C ARG A 432 -52.52 76.04 72.66
N LEU A 433 -51.63 75.05 72.78
CA LEU A 433 -50.19 75.23 72.91
C LEU A 433 -49.51 74.65 71.66
N GLN A 434 -48.92 75.49 70.82
CA GLN A 434 -48.17 75.00 69.66
C GLN A 434 -46.71 74.76 70.06
N VAL A 435 -46.27 73.50 70.03
CA VAL A 435 -44.85 73.14 70.12
C VAL A 435 -44.32 73.02 68.70
N LEU A 436 -43.73 74.10 68.17
CA LEU A 436 -43.14 74.09 66.83
C LEU A 436 -41.82 73.32 66.87
N LYS A 437 -41.81 72.08 66.35
CA LYS A 437 -40.58 71.33 66.06
C LYS A 437 -40.66 70.87 64.61
N ASN A 438 -39.79 71.44 63.78
CA ASN A 438 -39.70 71.09 62.36
C ASN A 438 -38.89 69.80 62.24
N ILE A 439 -39.42 68.84 61.48
CA ILE A 439 -38.69 67.64 61.09
C ILE A 439 -38.48 67.72 59.59
N GLU A 440 -37.22 67.86 59.18
CA GLU A 440 -36.80 67.79 57.78
C GLU A 440 -36.06 66.48 57.53
N GLY A 441 -36.52 65.69 56.58
CA GLY A 441 -35.93 64.40 56.27
C GLY A 441 -36.55 63.72 55.05
N TYR A 442 -35.85 62.72 54.52
CA TYR A 442 -36.36 61.87 53.44
C TYR A 442 -37.23 60.78 54.03
N PHE A 443 -38.53 60.82 53.74
CA PHE A 443 -39.48 59.78 54.15
C PHE A 443 -39.86 58.94 52.94
N GLU A 444 -39.63 57.63 53.02
CA GLU A 444 -40.10 56.69 52.01
C GLU A 444 -41.62 56.52 52.10
N LYS A 445 -42.28 56.63 50.94
CA LYS A 445 -43.72 56.40 50.78
C LYS A 445 -44.07 54.96 51.12
N GLY A 446 -45.11 54.77 51.94
CA GLY A 446 -45.58 53.45 52.35
C GLY A 446 -44.83 52.83 53.55
N LYS A 447 -43.84 53.53 54.12
CA LYS A 447 -43.23 53.16 55.41
C LYS A 447 -43.98 53.82 56.57
N LYS A 448 -44.07 53.09 57.68
CA LYS A 448 -44.68 53.55 58.94
C LYS A 448 -43.61 54.15 59.83
N TYR A 449 -43.90 55.31 60.39
CA TYR A 449 -43.02 56.04 61.30
C TYR A 449 -43.70 56.13 62.67
N VAL A 450 -42.95 55.86 63.73
CA VAL A 450 -43.45 55.93 65.11
C VAL A 450 -42.85 57.14 65.80
N VAL A 451 -43.68 58.08 66.25
CA VAL A 451 -43.24 59.16 67.11
C VAL A 451 -43.66 58.87 68.53
N SER A 452 -42.71 58.99 69.45
CA SER A 452 -42.95 58.91 70.88
C SER A 452 -42.93 60.33 71.49
N LEU A 453 -43.78 60.56 72.46
CA LEU A 453 -43.89 61.82 73.20
C LEU A 453 -43.91 61.47 74.68
N VAL A 454 -43.12 62.15 75.50
CA VAL A 454 -43.26 62.03 76.96
C VAL A 454 -44.02 63.26 77.45
N ALA A 455 -45.25 63.04 77.92
CA ALA A 455 -46.11 64.10 78.41
C ALA A 455 -46.32 63.95 79.92
N GLN A 456 -46.24 65.08 80.63
CA GLN A 456 -46.53 65.18 82.06
C GLN A 456 -47.36 66.45 82.30
N ALA A 457 -48.37 66.39 83.17
CA ALA A 457 -49.20 67.55 83.49
C ALA A 457 -49.40 67.65 85.01
N SER A 458 -49.30 68.86 85.56
CA SER A 458 -49.52 69.09 87.00
C SER A 458 -50.95 68.79 87.47
N LYS A 459 -51.89 68.61 86.53
CA LYS A 459 -53.28 68.20 86.76
C LYS A 459 -53.77 67.33 85.62
N LYS A 460 -54.71 66.44 85.91
CA LYS A 460 -55.31 65.53 84.93
C LYS A 460 -55.92 66.31 83.76
N THR A 461 -55.29 66.20 82.59
CA THR A 461 -55.59 67.00 81.39
C THR A 461 -55.71 66.09 80.17
N LYS A 462 -56.60 66.43 79.24
CA LYS A 462 -56.70 65.76 77.94
C LYS A 462 -55.87 66.49 76.91
N ILE A 463 -54.99 65.77 76.22
CA ILE A 463 -54.21 66.30 75.10
C ILE A 463 -54.53 65.53 73.82
N GLN A 464 -54.46 66.22 72.68
CA GLN A 464 -54.62 65.62 71.36
C GLN A 464 -53.42 66.02 70.48
N PRO A 465 -52.52 65.07 70.15
CA PRO A 465 -51.42 65.33 69.23
C PRO A 465 -51.87 65.25 67.77
N TYR A 466 -51.34 66.15 66.94
CA TYR A 466 -51.58 66.22 65.50
C TYR A 466 -50.26 66.37 64.75
N LEU A 467 -50.22 65.80 63.55
CA LEU A 467 -49.19 66.09 62.56
C LEU A 467 -49.82 66.96 61.46
N GLN A 468 -49.20 68.09 61.18
CA GLN A 468 -49.62 69.02 60.15
C GLN A 468 -48.52 69.14 59.08
N LYS A 469 -48.92 69.23 57.82
CA LYS A 469 -48.00 69.57 56.72
C LYS A 469 -47.82 71.09 56.70
N ASP A 470 -46.58 71.58 56.64
CA ASP A 470 -46.27 73.02 56.63
C ASP A 470 -46.86 73.69 55.38
N PRO A 471 -47.79 74.65 55.51
CA PRO A 471 -48.42 75.29 54.38
C PRO A 471 -47.61 76.52 53.97
N VAL A 472 -46.75 76.36 52.96
CA VAL A 472 -46.26 77.52 52.20
C VAL A 472 -47.44 78.34 51.59
N LYS A 473 -48.66 77.76 51.51
CA LYS A 473 -49.93 78.45 51.22
C LYS A 473 -51.10 77.84 52.02
N SER A 474 -51.69 78.63 52.94
CA SER A 474 -52.90 78.34 53.74
C SER A 474 -54.06 77.68 52.96
N PRO A 475 -54.94 76.86 53.57
CA PRO A 475 -55.03 76.55 55.01
C PRO A 475 -54.39 75.23 55.43
N TRP A 476 -53.95 75.18 56.70
CA TRP A 476 -53.40 74.00 57.37
C TRP A 476 -54.31 72.78 57.21
N THR A 477 -53.78 71.70 56.65
CA THR A 477 -54.47 70.42 56.54
C THR A 477 -53.94 69.49 57.63
N ASN A 478 -54.82 69.00 58.51
CA ASN A 478 -54.44 67.96 59.45
C ASN A 478 -54.17 66.68 58.67
N VAL A 479 -52.95 66.16 58.76
CA VAL A 479 -52.55 64.90 58.11
C VAL A 479 -53.01 63.73 58.98
N MET A 480 -53.13 63.93 60.30
CA MET A 480 -53.70 62.96 61.23
C MET A 480 -54.26 63.64 62.49
N ALA A 481 -55.37 63.12 63.02
CA ALA A 481 -55.91 63.46 64.33
C ALA A 481 -55.95 62.20 65.21
N ASN A 482 -55.10 62.13 66.24
CA ASN A 482 -55.10 61.03 67.18
C ASN A 482 -56.25 61.15 68.20
N PRO A 483 -56.68 60.06 68.87
CA PRO A 483 -57.61 60.18 70.00
C PRO A 483 -57.02 61.02 71.13
N TYR A 484 -57.88 61.54 72.01
CA TYR A 484 -57.43 62.24 73.22
C TYR A 484 -56.71 61.29 74.17
N PHE A 485 -55.58 61.74 74.72
CA PHE A 485 -54.84 61.07 75.78
C PHE A 485 -55.01 61.81 77.10
N GLU A 486 -55.19 61.08 78.20
CA GLU A 486 -55.16 61.65 79.55
C GLU A 486 -53.74 61.60 80.12
N VAL A 487 -53.26 62.77 80.53
CA VAL A 487 -51.94 62.96 81.14
C VAL A 487 -52.13 63.58 82.53
N ASP A 488 -51.34 63.12 83.49
CA ASP A 488 -51.38 63.50 84.89
C ASP A 488 -49.95 63.76 85.43
N GLU A 489 -49.80 63.81 86.75
CA GLU A 489 -48.53 64.15 87.41
C GLU A 489 -47.43 63.12 87.14
N GLU A 490 -47.76 61.91 86.65
CA GLU A 490 -46.76 60.93 86.23
C GLU A 490 -46.45 61.08 84.73
N PRO A 491 -45.16 61.10 84.32
CA PRO A 491 -44.80 61.14 82.91
C PRO A 491 -45.33 59.91 82.17
N ARG A 492 -46.05 60.14 81.06
CA ARG A 492 -46.58 59.08 80.20
C ARG A 492 -45.94 59.16 78.81
N VAL A 493 -45.47 58.02 78.32
CA VAL A 493 -45.05 57.87 76.92
C VAL A 493 -46.30 57.67 76.06
N ILE A 494 -46.51 58.56 75.11
CA ILE A 494 -47.56 58.50 74.10
C ILE A 494 -46.88 58.21 72.78
N GLN A 495 -47.21 57.07 72.17
CA GLN A 495 -46.70 56.70 70.86
C GLN A 495 -47.82 56.80 69.83
N PHE A 496 -47.49 57.32 68.65
CA PHE A 496 -48.39 57.29 67.52
C PHE A 496 -47.62 56.98 66.24
N VAL A 497 -48.29 56.26 65.35
CA VAL A 497 -47.73 55.77 64.10
C VAL A 497 -48.40 56.52 62.96
N PHE A 498 -47.61 57.07 62.05
CA PHE A 498 -48.12 57.67 60.81
C PHE A 498 -47.44 57.06 59.59
N GLU A 499 -48.15 57.14 58.46
CA GLU A 499 -47.68 56.70 57.15
C GLU A 499 -47.89 57.88 56.20
N LEU A 500 -46.85 58.27 55.46
CA LEU A 500 -46.89 59.43 54.58
C LEU A 500 -47.20 59.00 53.14
N GLU A 501 -48.11 59.74 52.48
CA GLU A 501 -48.55 59.44 51.11
C GLU A 501 -47.60 60.02 50.03
N GLU A 502 -46.78 61.02 50.38
CA GLU A 502 -45.86 61.75 49.49
C GLU A 502 -44.42 61.77 50.06
N VAL A 503 -43.42 61.78 49.17
CA VAL A 503 -41.99 61.51 49.51
C VAL A 503 -41.21 62.78 49.93
N PHE A 504 -41.81 63.97 49.93
CA PHE A 504 -41.07 65.23 50.17
C PHE A 504 -41.96 66.33 50.76
N ASP A 505 -41.91 66.56 52.08
CA ASP A 505 -42.63 67.65 52.75
C ASP A 505 -41.99 68.05 54.09
N ILE A 506 -42.23 69.28 54.51
CA ILE A 506 -41.97 69.74 55.89
C ILE A 506 -43.21 69.45 56.72
N TYR A 507 -43.03 68.78 57.86
CA TYR A 507 -44.11 68.50 58.80
C TYR A 507 -43.87 69.21 60.13
N VAL A 508 -44.95 69.78 60.66
CA VAL A 508 -45.01 70.46 61.94
C VAL A 508 -45.83 69.61 62.90
N PHE A 509 -45.22 69.26 64.03
CA PHE A 509 -45.92 68.61 65.12
C PHE A 509 -46.70 69.64 65.95
N SER A 510 -47.92 69.33 66.39
CA SER A 510 -48.75 70.23 67.20
C SER A 510 -49.53 69.45 68.25
N ILE A 511 -49.76 70.06 69.41
CA ILE A 511 -50.56 69.46 70.50
C ILE A 511 -51.69 70.41 70.88
N GLU A 512 -52.93 69.94 70.83
CA GLU A 512 -54.08 70.69 71.35
C GLU A 512 -54.38 70.25 72.79
N PHE A 513 -54.65 71.20 73.67
CA PHE A 513 -55.05 70.92 75.04
C PHE A 513 -56.58 71.04 75.12
N GLY A 514 -57.24 69.95 75.47
CA GLY A 514 -58.66 69.99 75.80
C GLY A 514 -58.85 70.69 77.14
N ASN A 515 -59.95 71.44 77.31
CA ASN A 515 -60.28 72.07 78.58
C ASN A 515 -60.15 71.06 79.73
N ALA A 516 -59.35 71.41 80.73
CA ALA A 516 -59.22 70.66 81.97
C ALA A 516 -60.60 70.46 82.62
N PHE A 517 -60.83 69.28 83.20
CA PHE A 517 -62.01 69.03 84.02
C PHE A 517 -61.96 69.83 85.33
#